data_AF-A0A7S3XGJ2-F1
#
_entry.id   AF-A0A7S3XGJ2-F1
#
_cell.length_a   1.000
_cell.length_b   1.000
_cell.length_c   1.000
_cell.angle_alpha   90.00
_cell.angle_beta   90.00
_cell.angle_gamma   90.00
#
_symmetry.space_group_name_H-M   'P 1'
#
loop_
_entity.id
_entity.type
_entity.pdbx_description
1 polymer ?
#
loop_
_entity_poly.entity_id
_entity_poly.type
_entity_poly.pdbx_seq_one_letter_code
_entity_poly.pdbx_strand_id
1 'polypeptide(L)'
;EGLLQIFTAPFCHLSWAHLTANLTGWFILGAVTMLNGRRCYVMTCCFVAVVGGLLVVICGRNAIHAGASGVLFGLFAFQLTAVCFQPQIEWKSVVGLLVAAVVFGGMIFGVLPTDATVSWESHLFNIV
;
A
#
# COMPACT_ATOMS: atom_id res chain seq x y z
N GLU A 1 -17.64 -1.57 -9.62
CA GLU A 1 -16.53 -2.50 -9.38
C GLU A 1 -17.04 -3.83 -8.82
N GLY A 2 -16.30 -4.93 -8.98
CA GLY A 2 -16.73 -6.27 -8.55
C GLY A 2 -15.69 -6.98 -7.70
N LEU A 3 -16.10 -7.99 -6.93
CA LEU A 3 -15.22 -8.73 -5.99
C LEU A 3 -13.95 -9.31 -6.65
N LEU A 4 -14.00 -9.64 -7.93
CA LEU A 4 -12.83 -10.15 -8.66
C LEU A 4 -11.71 -9.08 -8.77
N GLN A 5 -12.07 -7.80 -8.84
CA GLN A 5 -11.12 -6.70 -8.95
C GLN A 5 -10.25 -6.55 -7.70
N ILE A 6 -10.67 -7.05 -6.53
CA ILE A 6 -9.84 -7.10 -5.32
C ILE A 6 -8.52 -7.84 -5.61
N PHE A 7 -8.58 -8.91 -6.40
CA PHE A 7 -7.42 -9.73 -6.72
C PHE A 7 -6.72 -9.32 -8.00
N THR A 8 -7.46 -8.80 -8.99
CA THR A 8 -6.88 -8.49 -10.31
C THR A 8 -6.37 -7.05 -10.43
N ALA A 9 -6.96 -6.10 -9.70
CA ALA A 9 -6.60 -4.68 -9.80
C ALA A 9 -5.12 -4.38 -9.51
N PRO A 10 -4.45 -5.01 -8.51
CA PRO A 10 -3.03 -4.77 -8.24
C PRO A 10 -2.12 -5.08 -9.42
N PHE A 11 -2.55 -5.93 -10.35
CA PHE A 11 -1.76 -6.35 -11.52
C PHE A 11 -2.03 -5.51 -12.77
N CYS A 12 -3.13 -4.75 -12.80
CA CYS A 12 -3.50 -3.92 -13.94
C CYS A 12 -2.91 -2.51 -13.79
N HIS A 13 -2.18 -2.02 -14.81
CA HIS A 13 -1.58 -0.69 -14.79
C HIS A 13 -1.95 0.10 -16.04
N LEU A 14 -2.22 1.40 -15.87
CA LEU A 14 -2.70 2.29 -16.93
C LEU A 14 -1.58 2.80 -17.86
N SER A 15 -0.31 2.67 -17.46
CA SER A 15 0.85 3.06 -18.27
C SER A 15 2.13 2.37 -17.78
N TRP A 16 3.16 2.37 -18.61
CA TRP A 16 4.50 1.90 -18.23
C TRP A 16 5.10 2.72 -17.08
N ALA A 17 4.91 4.04 -17.08
CA ALA A 17 5.36 4.90 -16.00
C ALA A 17 4.66 4.57 -14.67
N HIS A 18 3.35 4.28 -14.73
CA HIS A 18 2.60 3.85 -13.55
C HIS A 18 3.10 2.50 -13.03
N LEU A 19 3.38 1.53 -13.92
CA LEU A 19 3.93 0.23 -13.54
C LEU A 19 5.33 0.35 -12.92
N THR A 20 6.25 1.10 -13.54
CA THR A 20 7.63 1.22 -13.03
C THR A 20 7.70 1.95 -11.69
N ALA A 21 6.86 2.97 -11.48
CA ALA A 21 6.71 3.63 -10.19
C ALA A 21 6.25 2.64 -9.10
N ASN A 22 5.23 1.81 -9.40
CA ASN A 22 4.75 0.80 -8.47
C ASN A 22 5.79 -0.28 -8.18
N LEU A 23 6.49 -0.79 -9.20
CA LEU A 23 7.55 -1.78 -9.02
C LEU A 23 8.70 -1.24 -8.16
N THR A 24 9.06 0.03 -8.33
CA THR A 24 10.10 0.69 -7.53
C THR A 24 9.67 0.79 -6.07
N GLY A 25 8.45 1.28 -5.82
CA GLY A 25 7.88 1.32 -4.47
C GLY A 25 7.78 -0.06 -3.83
N TRP A 26 7.34 -1.06 -4.60
CA TRP A 26 7.22 -2.45 -4.14
C TRP A 26 8.57 -3.05 -3.80
N PHE A 27 9.59 -2.81 -4.61
CA PHE A 27 10.93 -3.33 -4.35
C PHE A 27 11.49 -2.77 -3.04
N ILE A 28 11.26 -1.49 -2.75
CA ILE A 28 11.79 -0.86 -1.53
C ILE A 28 10.91 -1.20 -0.31
N LEU A 29 9.62 -0.82 -0.31
CA LEU A 29 8.73 -1.06 0.83
C LEU A 29 8.50 -2.56 1.07
N GLY A 30 8.42 -3.35 0.01
CA GLY A 30 8.29 -4.80 0.10
C GLY A 30 9.55 -5.45 0.68
N ALA A 31 10.75 -5.05 0.26
CA ALA A 31 12.00 -5.56 0.84
C ALA A 31 12.12 -5.21 2.32
N VAL A 32 11.79 -3.98 2.70
CA VAL A 32 11.82 -3.56 4.11
C VAL A 32 10.78 -4.29 4.95
N THR A 33 9.60 -4.53 4.39
CA THR A 33 8.58 -5.39 5.03
C THR A 33 9.09 -6.82 5.20
N MET A 34 9.77 -7.38 4.20
CA MET A 34 10.35 -8.73 4.23
C MET A 34 11.40 -8.91 5.34
N LEU A 35 12.03 -7.85 5.84
CA LEU A 35 12.93 -7.92 7.01
C LEU A 35 12.20 -8.44 8.27
N ASN A 36 10.88 -8.25 8.34
CA ASN A 36 10.03 -8.80 9.41
C ASN A 36 9.67 -10.29 9.20
N GLY A 37 10.21 -10.91 8.14
CA GLY A 37 10.02 -12.31 7.79
C GLY A 37 8.95 -12.54 6.72
N ARG A 38 9.12 -13.63 5.96
CA ARG A 38 8.24 -14.00 4.84
C ARG A 38 6.76 -14.11 5.23
N ARG A 39 6.47 -14.67 6.40
CA ARG A 39 5.09 -14.79 6.89
C ARG A 39 4.45 -13.42 7.10
N CYS A 40 5.16 -12.51 7.77
CA CYS A 40 4.70 -11.14 7.99
C CYS A 40 4.43 -10.44 6.66
N TYR A 41 5.40 -10.46 5.74
CA TYR A 41 5.26 -9.88 4.40
C TYR A 41 4.03 -10.37 3.65
N VAL A 42 3.85 -11.70 3.53
CA VAL A 42 2.71 -12.27 2.81
C VAL A 42 1.39 -11.92 3.50
N MET A 43 1.33 -12.01 4.83
CA MET A 43 0.12 -11.67 5.57
C MET A 43 -0.24 -10.19 5.41
N THR A 44 0.73 -9.28 5.49
CA THR A 44 0.49 -7.84 5.29
C THR A 44 -0.02 -7.57 3.88
N CYS A 45 0.65 -8.08 2.83
CA CYS A 45 0.21 -7.91 1.45
C CYS A 45 -1.21 -8.43 1.21
N CYS A 46 -1.53 -9.64 1.71
CA CYS A 46 -2.86 -10.21 1.58
C CYS A 46 -3.91 -9.42 2.38
N PHE A 47 -3.58 -8.99 3.60
CA PHE A 47 -4.48 -8.22 4.45
C PHE A 47 -4.87 -6.90 3.79
N VAL A 48 -3.87 -6.10 3.36
CA VAL A 48 -4.14 -4.79 2.76
C VAL A 48 -4.86 -4.93 1.42
N ALA A 49 -4.46 -5.89 0.57
CA ALA A 49 -5.14 -6.13 -0.71
C ALA A 49 -6.62 -6.51 -0.53
N VAL A 50 -6.93 -7.40 0.43
CA VAL A 50 -8.31 -7.86 0.65
C VAL A 50 -9.13 -6.81 1.40
N VAL A 51 -8.65 -6.31 2.54
CA VAL A 51 -9.41 -5.37 3.37
C VAL A 51 -9.54 -4.02 2.67
N GLY A 52 -8.44 -3.49 2.15
CA GLY A 52 -8.47 -2.25 1.37
C GLY A 52 -9.32 -2.39 0.10
N GLY A 53 -9.20 -3.51 -0.61
CA GLY A 53 -10.04 -3.81 -1.78
C GLY A 53 -11.53 -3.91 -1.46
N LEU A 54 -11.90 -4.55 -0.33
CA LEU A 54 -13.29 -4.61 0.14
C LEU A 54 -13.83 -3.22 0.47
N LEU A 55 -13.04 -2.38 1.13
CA LEU A 55 -13.42 -1.01 1.44
C LEU A 55 -13.61 -0.18 0.16
N VAL A 56 -12.76 -0.36 -0.86
CA VAL A 56 -12.96 0.24 -2.19
C VAL A 56 -14.26 -0.23 -2.83
N VAL A 57 -14.58 -1.53 -2.77
CA VAL A 57 -15.83 -2.06 -3.34
C VAL A 57 -17.07 -1.46 -2.67
N ILE A 58 -17.04 -1.24 -1.35
CA ILE A 58 -18.19 -0.77 -0.57
C ILE A 58 -18.31 0.76 -0.61
N CYS A 59 -17.19 1.47 -0.51
CA CYS A 59 -17.14 2.91 -0.25
C CYS A 59 -16.50 3.72 -1.38
N GLY A 60 -15.89 3.07 -2.37
CA GLY A 60 -15.22 3.72 -3.49
C GLY A 60 -16.20 4.32 -4.49
N ARG A 61 -15.77 5.39 -5.17
CA ARG A 61 -16.54 6.00 -6.27
C ARG A 61 -16.56 5.09 -7.50
N ASN A 62 -17.41 5.41 -8.46
CA ASN A 62 -17.40 4.75 -9.76
C ASN A 62 -16.23 5.27 -10.63
N ALA A 63 -15.02 4.79 -10.36
CA ALA A 63 -13.81 5.09 -11.12
C ALA A 63 -13.07 3.80 -11.50
N ILE A 64 -11.94 3.93 -12.22
CA ILE A 64 -11.05 2.80 -12.48
C ILE A 64 -10.08 2.68 -11.31
N HIS A 65 -10.22 1.62 -10.50
CA HIS A 65 -9.26 1.30 -9.46
C HIS A 65 -8.29 0.25 -10.01
N ALA A 66 -7.10 0.71 -10.44
CA ALA A 66 -6.07 -0.14 -11.03
C ALA A 66 -4.69 0.22 -10.48
N GLY A 67 -3.85 -0.79 -10.29
CA GLY A 67 -2.45 -0.66 -9.88
C GLY A 67 -2.17 -1.21 -8.50
N ALA A 68 -0.89 -1.53 -8.25
CA ALA A 68 -0.44 -2.05 -6.96
C ALA A 68 -0.36 -0.98 -5.86
N SER A 69 -0.70 0.28 -6.16
CA SER A 69 -0.43 1.41 -5.28
C SER A 69 -1.22 1.32 -3.97
N GLY A 70 -2.46 0.82 -3.99
CA GLY A 70 -3.21 0.52 -2.78
C GLY A 70 -2.41 -0.36 -1.81
N VAL A 71 -1.84 -1.48 -2.30
CA VAL A 71 -0.99 -2.34 -1.47
C VAL A 71 0.26 -1.61 -0.98
N LEU A 72 0.88 -0.75 -1.80
CA LEU A 72 2.02 0.07 -1.37
C LEU A 72 1.64 1.03 -0.23
N PHE A 73 0.45 1.63 -0.28
CA PHE A 73 -0.07 2.47 0.81
C PHE A 73 -0.27 1.67 2.09
N GLY A 74 -0.71 0.42 1.99
CA GLY A 74 -0.80 -0.48 3.15
C GLY A 74 0.55 -0.91 3.70
N LEU A 75 1.54 -1.20 2.84
CA LEU A 75 2.91 -1.45 3.29
C LEU A 75 3.52 -0.21 3.94
N PHE A 76 3.27 0.98 3.39
CA PHE A 76 3.69 2.26 3.96
C PHE A 76 3.09 2.47 5.36
N ALA A 77 1.77 2.28 5.51
CA ALA A 77 1.08 2.38 6.79
C ALA A 77 1.61 1.38 7.83
N PHE A 78 1.86 0.13 7.41
CA PHE A 78 2.48 -0.88 8.24
C PHE A 78 3.86 -0.44 8.75
N GLN A 79 4.71 0.13 7.89
CA GLN A 79 6.04 0.60 8.31
C GLN A 79 5.97 1.77 9.31
N LEU A 80 5.02 2.70 9.12
CA LEU A 80 4.84 3.82 10.04
C LEU A 80 4.37 3.39 11.43
N THR A 81 3.61 2.29 11.50
CA THR A 81 2.95 1.84 12.73
C THR A 81 3.70 0.70 13.44
N ALA A 82 4.51 -0.09 12.72
CA ALA A 82 5.16 -1.28 13.25
C ALA A 82 5.95 -1.05 14.55
N VAL A 83 6.62 0.10 14.69
CA VAL A 83 7.40 0.45 15.89
C VAL A 83 6.51 0.57 17.14
N CYS A 84 5.26 1.04 16.97
CA CYS A 84 4.34 1.29 18.08
C CYS A 84 3.65 0.01 18.59
N PHE A 85 3.56 -1.04 17.77
CA PHE A 85 2.82 -2.26 18.09
C PHE A 85 3.72 -3.44 18.49
N GLN A 86 5.04 -3.29 18.44
CA GLN A 86 5.97 -4.32 18.91
C GLN A 86 6.21 -4.20 20.43
N PRO A 87 6.21 -5.31 21.19
CA PRO A 87 6.50 -5.28 22.63
C PRO A 87 7.88 -4.72 22.97
N GLN A 88 8.84 -4.88 22.06
CA GLN A 88 10.19 -4.34 22.13
C GLN A 88 10.54 -3.72 20.78
N ILE A 89 11.20 -2.57 20.79
CA ILE A 89 11.59 -1.88 19.55
C ILE A 89 12.69 -2.69 18.87
N GLU A 90 12.40 -3.22 17.68
CA GLU A 90 13.39 -3.90 16.85
C GLU A 90 14.03 -2.94 15.85
N TRP A 91 15.31 -3.14 15.53
CA TRP A 91 16.02 -2.28 14.56
C TRP A 91 15.34 -2.28 13.17
N LYS A 92 14.72 -3.40 12.77
CA LYS A 92 14.04 -3.56 11.48
C LYS A 92 12.81 -2.67 11.35
N SER A 93 12.03 -2.46 12.42
CA SER A 93 10.87 -1.57 12.40
C SER A 93 11.31 -0.10 12.41
N VAL A 94 12.43 0.22 13.04
CA VAL A 94 13.02 1.57 12.97
C VAL A 94 13.50 1.88 11.55
N VAL A 95 14.21 0.94 10.89
CA VAL A 95 14.58 1.08 9.48
C VAL A 95 13.34 1.23 8.60
N GLY A 96 12.32 0.41 8.85
CA GLY A 96 10.97 0.52 8.30
C GLY A 96 10.41 1.92 8.31
N LEU A 97 10.24 2.44 9.53
CA LEU A 97 9.73 3.77 9.80
C LEU A 97 10.55 4.85 9.09
N LEU A 98 11.89 4.79 9.15
CA LEU A 98 12.75 5.78 8.52
C LEU A 98 12.64 5.76 7.00
N VAL A 99 12.62 4.57 6.38
CA VAL A 99 12.43 4.45 4.93
C VAL A 99 11.07 5.01 4.54
N ALA A 100 10.00 4.65 5.25
CA ALA A 100 8.66 5.16 4.99
C ALA A 100 8.61 6.69 5.14
N ALA A 101 9.06 7.24 6.28
CA ALA A 101 8.94 8.66 6.57
C ALA A 101 9.84 9.54 5.68
N VAL A 102 11.08 9.12 5.40
CA VAL A 102 12.07 9.95 4.69
C VAL A 102 11.98 9.75 3.17
N VAL A 103 11.89 8.50 2.71
CA VAL A 103 11.88 8.21 1.26
C VAL A 103 10.48 8.30 0.69
N PHE A 104 9.47 7.85 1.44
CA PHE A 104 8.08 7.77 0.99
C PHE A 104 7.15 8.76 1.70
N GLY A 105 7.67 9.73 2.47
CA GLY A 105 6.82 10.67 3.24
C GLY A 105 5.81 11.42 2.37
N GLY A 106 6.15 11.68 1.10
CA GLY A 106 5.24 12.30 0.14
C GLY A 106 4.00 11.46 -0.20
N MET A 107 4.02 10.13 0.01
CA MET A 107 2.85 9.27 -0.21
C MET A 107 1.65 9.72 0.60
N ILE A 108 1.84 10.36 1.76
CA ILE A 108 0.74 10.82 2.61
C ILE A 108 -0.22 11.77 1.88
N PHE A 109 0.26 12.53 0.89
CA PHE A 109 -0.58 13.42 0.10
C PHE A 109 -1.39 12.69 -0.98
N GLY A 110 -1.02 11.45 -1.32
CA GLY A 110 -1.73 10.64 -2.32
C GLY A 110 -3.08 10.10 -1.86
N VAL A 111 -3.45 10.29 -0.58
CA VAL A 111 -4.79 10.00 -0.07
C VAL A 111 -5.78 11.13 -0.32
N LEU A 112 -5.29 12.31 -0.73
CA LEU A 112 -6.13 13.48 -0.94
C LEU A 112 -6.82 13.40 -2.31
N PRO A 113 -8.09 13.81 -2.43
CA PRO A 113 -8.84 13.82 -3.67
C PRO A 113 -8.43 15.00 -4.58
N THR A 114 -7.15 15.10 -4.94
CA THR A 114 -6.59 16.19 -5.74
C THR A 114 -6.61 15.92 -7.24
N ASP A 115 -6.62 14.64 -7.64
CA ASP A 115 -6.64 14.21 -9.03
C ASP A 115 -7.78 13.21 -9.27
N ALA A 116 -8.74 13.59 -10.12
CA ALA A 116 -9.91 12.77 -10.45
C ALA A 116 -9.56 11.50 -11.24
N THR A 117 -8.36 11.43 -11.83
CA THR A 117 -7.85 10.25 -12.55
C THR A 117 -7.18 9.24 -11.62
N VAL A 118 -6.85 9.66 -10.40
CA VAL A 118 -6.19 8.81 -9.40
C VAL A 118 -7.22 8.16 -8.47
N SER A 119 -7.01 6.88 -8.21
CA SER A 119 -7.78 6.10 -7.24
C SER A 119 -7.36 6.43 -5.80
N TRP A 120 -7.60 7.67 -5.37
CA TRP A 120 -7.24 8.13 -4.02
C TRP A 120 -7.98 7.34 -2.93
N GLU A 121 -9.16 6.79 -3.21
CA GLU A 121 -9.90 5.92 -2.29
C GLU A 121 -9.14 4.62 -2.03
N SER A 122 -8.50 4.05 -3.06
CA SER A 122 -7.64 2.87 -2.89
C SER A 122 -6.46 3.19 -1.99
N HIS A 123 -5.88 4.39 -2.12
CA HIS A 123 -4.80 4.83 -1.23
C HIS A 123 -5.28 5.00 0.21
N LEU A 124 -6.39 5.73 0.41
CA LEU A 124 -6.94 6.00 1.74
C LEU A 124 -7.32 4.71 2.47
N PHE A 125 -8.08 3.82 1.82
CA PHE A 125 -8.60 2.61 2.46
C PHE A 125 -7.54 1.54 2.72
N ASN A 126 -6.37 1.65 2.09
CA ASN A 126 -5.26 0.75 2.38
C ASN A 126 -4.39 1.24 3.56
N ILE A 127 -4.60 2.45 4.12
CA ILE A 127 -3.95 2.87 5.39
C ILE A 127 -4.73 2.34 6.60
N VAL A 128 -5.18 1.08 6.53
CA VAL A 128 -5.94 0.39 7.59
C VAL A 128 -5.04 -0.45 8.48
#